data_AF-A0A815S034-F1
#
_entry.id   AF-A0A815S034-F1
#
_cell.length_a   1.000
_cell.length_b   1.000
_cell.length_c   1.000
_cell.angle_alpha   90.00
_cell.angle_beta   90.00
_cell.angle_gamma   90.00
#
_symmetry.space_group_name_H-M   'P 1'
#
loop_
_entity.id
_entity.type
_entity.pdbx_description
1 polymer ?
#
loop_
_entity_poly.entity_id
_entity_poly.type
_entity_poly.pdbx_seq_one_letter_code
_entity_poly.pdbx_strand_id
1 'polypeptide(L)'
;MNLLKKLQKPKYVRNVESPKQLITKYDLIYHGIRALKNYVVDNLDKFSSHISLIRSITTIFDNQFAAKIIKQIYVNDDAANFDSCNSIHGFIERLTKIIETTEDHVKADKATIQRTILKLESELLKNWLIDHGNQYGDVLTVINHNDTDLWRYSAKIFLYINRRLDLMENIENYHGQISVENGKFKKLEKFFTKLSDQSSKIQLLLVNHLHTNLILPINENDFENILRKDYGFFERNMHEMNEHLENKRHHVRLIGLITWLKYYAQIYAFVLHNDSHEDVMSNIDRFLARDESVFGATFKLFILKQLVHMSKNVTLTDVRDLFIHRNVVWLRPLITRVEPMATNRDLVLPLPLFEGHNEYLIVNEILNHFGNIDEVRTLIKKCRTNQQLAYGFYLWSIQYYCRYLTPNIQQDQRFV
;
A
#
# COMPACT_ATOMS: atom_id res chain seq x y z
N MET A 1 -37.89 7.10 -10.08
CA MET A 1 -37.56 8.04 -8.97
C MET A 1 -36.85 7.25 -7.87
N ASN A 2 -35.57 7.53 -7.62
CA ASN A 2 -34.76 6.71 -6.71
C ASN A 2 -35.10 7.02 -5.23
N LEU A 3 -35.67 6.04 -4.51
CA LEU A 3 -36.06 6.17 -3.10
C LEU A 3 -34.86 6.43 -2.17
N LEU A 4 -33.68 5.89 -2.48
CA LEU A 4 -32.46 6.15 -1.70
C LEU A 4 -32.05 7.62 -1.78
N LYS A 5 -32.13 8.22 -2.97
CA LYS A 5 -31.91 9.67 -3.14
C LYS A 5 -32.91 10.50 -2.33
N LYS A 6 -34.14 10.01 -2.10
CA LYS A 6 -35.09 10.73 -1.24
C LYS A 6 -34.67 10.68 0.22
N LEU A 7 -34.26 9.53 0.74
CA LEU A 7 -33.84 9.36 2.14
C LEU A 7 -32.65 10.27 2.51
N GLN A 8 -31.77 10.53 1.54
CA GLN A 8 -30.62 11.41 1.72
C GLN A 8 -30.96 12.91 1.73
N LYS A 9 -32.21 13.31 1.38
CA LYS A 9 -32.55 14.73 1.29
C LYS A 9 -32.46 15.41 2.66
N PRO A 10 -31.95 16.66 2.73
CA PRO A 10 -31.83 17.42 3.97
C PRO A 10 -33.10 17.41 4.82
N LYS A 11 -34.28 17.52 4.20
CA LYS A 11 -35.57 17.54 4.91
C LYS A 11 -35.84 16.31 5.79
N TYR A 12 -35.31 15.13 5.43
CA TYR A 12 -35.51 13.91 6.24
C TYR A 12 -34.43 13.77 7.30
N VAL A 13 -33.19 14.15 6.97
CA VAL A 13 -32.05 14.05 7.89
C VAL A 13 -32.10 15.14 8.97
N ARG A 14 -32.61 16.33 8.67
CA ARG A 14 -32.75 17.46 9.63
C ARG A 14 -33.71 17.16 10.77
N ASN A 15 -34.68 16.28 10.56
CA ASN A 15 -35.67 15.89 11.56
C ASN A 15 -35.19 14.73 12.46
N VAL A 16 -33.94 14.30 12.30
CA VAL A 16 -33.39 13.17 13.07
C VAL A 16 -32.98 13.65 14.46
N GLU A 17 -33.64 13.09 15.47
CA GLU A 17 -33.31 13.30 16.89
C GLU A 17 -32.22 12.35 17.36
N SER A 18 -32.18 11.13 16.80
CA SER A 18 -31.19 10.10 17.15
C SER A 18 -30.47 9.59 15.90
N PRO A 19 -29.27 10.11 15.60
CA PRO A 19 -28.41 9.62 14.52
C PRO A 19 -28.13 8.11 14.60
N LYS A 20 -28.00 7.54 15.80
CA LYS A 20 -27.86 6.08 15.97
C LYS A 20 -29.04 5.30 15.41
N GLN A 21 -30.28 5.72 15.70
CA GLN A 21 -31.47 5.06 15.15
C GLN A 21 -31.57 5.22 13.63
N LEU A 22 -31.12 6.35 13.10
CA LEU A 22 -31.03 6.58 11.65
C LEU A 22 -30.07 5.57 11.00
N ILE A 23 -28.87 5.39 11.55
CA ILE A 23 -27.89 4.41 11.08
C ILE A 23 -28.50 3.01 11.07
N THR A 24 -29.12 2.57 12.17
CA THR A 24 -29.74 1.25 12.25
C THR A 24 -30.80 1.04 11.16
N LYS A 25 -31.66 2.03 10.93
CA LYS A 25 -32.69 1.95 9.86
C LYS A 25 -32.06 1.92 8.47
N TYR A 26 -31.03 2.73 8.23
CA TYR A 26 -30.35 2.77 6.94
C TYR A 26 -29.54 1.50 6.67
N ASP A 27 -28.90 0.91 7.69
CA ASP A 27 -28.21 -0.37 7.57
C ASP A 27 -29.20 -1.49 7.22
N LEU A 28 -30.38 -1.52 7.86
CA LEU A 28 -31.43 -2.49 7.52
C LEU A 28 -31.87 -2.35 6.05
N ILE A 29 -32.05 -1.13 5.56
CA ILE A 29 -32.39 -0.87 4.16
C ILE A 29 -31.24 -1.31 3.24
N TYR A 30 -30.00 -0.95 3.56
CA TYR A 30 -28.82 -1.29 2.76
C TYR A 30 -28.63 -2.80 2.65
N HIS A 31 -28.68 -3.52 3.77
CA HIS A 31 -28.56 -4.98 3.80
C HIS A 31 -29.75 -5.66 3.12
N GLY A 32 -30.96 -5.16 3.32
CA GLY A 32 -32.15 -5.64 2.62
C GLY A 32 -32.02 -5.55 1.10
N ILE A 33 -31.49 -4.42 0.59
CA ILE A 33 -31.25 -4.24 -0.85
C ILE A 33 -30.12 -5.17 -1.33
N ARG A 34 -29.01 -5.27 -0.59
CA ARG A 34 -27.90 -6.16 -0.97
C ARG A 34 -28.29 -7.64 -1.03
N ALA A 35 -29.28 -8.07 -0.28
CA ALA A 35 -29.80 -9.44 -0.31
C ALA A 35 -30.59 -9.75 -1.60
N LEU A 36 -31.00 -8.73 -2.36
CA LEU A 36 -31.72 -8.91 -3.62
C LEU A 36 -30.75 -9.34 -4.72
N LYS A 37 -30.69 -10.65 -4.99
CA LYS A 37 -29.77 -11.23 -5.99
C LYS A 37 -30.02 -10.80 -7.44
N ASN A 38 -31.25 -10.38 -7.76
CA ASN A 38 -31.69 -10.13 -9.15
C ASN A 38 -31.94 -8.65 -9.47
N TYR A 39 -31.68 -7.73 -8.55
CA TYR A 39 -32.00 -6.32 -8.73
C TYR A 39 -30.75 -5.44 -8.57
N VAL A 40 -30.44 -4.68 -9.61
CA VAL A 40 -29.46 -3.60 -9.54
C VAL A 40 -30.19 -2.34 -9.07
N VAL A 41 -29.83 -1.84 -7.89
CA VAL A 41 -30.40 -0.60 -7.33
C VAL A 41 -29.40 0.53 -7.50
N ASP A 42 -29.73 1.49 -8.35
CA ASP A 42 -28.92 2.69 -8.55
C ASP A 42 -28.71 3.45 -7.23
N ASN A 43 -27.56 4.13 -7.08
CA ASN A 43 -27.20 4.96 -5.92
C ASN A 43 -27.03 4.22 -4.58
N LEU A 44 -27.01 2.89 -4.56
CA LEU A 44 -26.74 2.12 -3.34
C LEU A 44 -25.37 2.45 -2.75
N ASP A 45 -24.35 2.67 -3.59
CA ASP A 45 -23.02 3.07 -3.12
C ASP A 45 -23.02 4.47 -2.51
N LYS A 46 -23.70 5.45 -3.12
CA LYS A 46 -23.89 6.79 -2.55
C LYS A 46 -24.60 6.74 -1.20
N PHE A 47 -25.60 5.87 -1.09
CA PHE A 47 -26.29 5.60 0.16
C PHE A 47 -25.34 5.01 1.21
N SER A 48 -24.43 4.12 0.82
CA SER A 48 -23.37 3.63 1.71
C SER A 48 -22.43 4.74 2.19
N SER A 49 -22.00 5.69 1.34
CA SER A 49 -21.18 6.83 1.80
C SER A 49 -21.92 7.71 2.79
N HIS A 50 -23.21 7.93 2.55
CA HIS A 50 -24.06 8.71 3.45
C HIS A 50 -24.18 8.05 4.83
N ILE A 51 -24.37 6.72 4.86
CA ILE A 51 -24.33 5.94 6.11
C ILE A 51 -22.96 6.09 6.77
N SER A 52 -21.87 5.95 6.01
CA SER A 52 -20.50 6.10 6.53
C SER A 52 -20.25 7.48 7.13
N LEU A 53 -20.73 8.56 6.50
CA LEU A 53 -20.65 9.91 7.04
C LEU A 53 -21.34 10.02 8.41
N ILE A 54 -22.60 9.60 8.48
CA ILE A 54 -23.38 9.65 9.73
C ILE A 54 -22.69 8.80 10.80
N ARG A 55 -22.23 7.59 10.43
CA ARG A 55 -21.51 6.68 11.33
C ARG A 55 -20.23 7.32 11.86
N SER A 56 -19.40 7.88 10.99
CA SER A 56 -18.18 8.59 11.36
C SER A 56 -18.44 9.72 12.38
N ILE A 57 -19.45 10.55 12.14
CA ILE A 57 -19.82 11.62 13.08
C ILE A 57 -20.28 11.03 14.42
N THR A 58 -21.10 9.98 14.41
CA THR A 58 -21.56 9.33 15.66
C THR A 58 -20.48 8.52 16.39
N THR A 59 -19.39 8.17 15.71
CA THR A 59 -18.20 7.57 16.32
C THR A 59 -17.40 8.63 17.08
N ILE A 60 -17.27 9.83 16.51
CA ILE A 60 -16.45 10.92 17.07
C ILE A 60 -17.18 11.64 18.21
N PHE A 61 -18.48 11.86 18.08
CA PHE A 61 -19.26 12.68 19.01
C PHE A 61 -20.33 11.88 19.77
N ASP A 62 -20.82 12.46 20.87
CA ASP A 62 -22.02 11.99 21.55
C ASP A 62 -23.28 12.17 20.70
N ASN A 63 -24.31 11.34 20.93
CA ASN A 63 -25.47 11.26 20.03
C ASN A 63 -26.20 12.60 19.84
N GLN A 64 -26.31 13.40 20.91
CA GLN A 64 -26.92 14.73 20.86
C GLN A 64 -26.10 15.73 20.05
N PHE A 65 -24.77 15.72 20.21
CA PHE A 65 -23.88 16.63 19.50
C PHE A 65 -23.70 16.20 18.04
N ALA A 66 -23.59 14.90 17.79
CA ALA A 66 -23.61 14.31 16.44
C ALA A 66 -24.84 14.76 15.65
N ALA A 67 -26.02 14.82 16.29
CA ALA A 67 -27.24 15.30 15.63
C ALA A 67 -27.11 16.77 15.20
N LYS A 68 -26.50 17.64 16.02
CA LYS A 68 -26.25 19.04 15.68
C LYS A 68 -25.29 19.16 14.49
N ILE A 69 -24.17 18.44 14.52
CA ILE A 69 -23.18 18.44 13.43
C ILE A 69 -23.79 17.94 12.12
N ILE A 70 -24.53 16.83 12.16
CA ILE A 70 -25.26 16.32 11.00
C ILE A 70 -26.20 17.41 10.46
N LYS A 71 -27.04 18.02 11.31
CA LYS A 71 -27.95 19.08 10.87
C LYS A 71 -27.20 20.23 10.19
N GLN A 72 -26.08 20.69 10.74
CA GLN A 72 -25.25 21.75 10.14
C GLN A 72 -24.72 21.36 8.75
N ILE A 73 -24.21 20.14 8.60
CA ILE A 73 -23.71 19.62 7.31
C ILE A 73 -24.84 19.59 6.25
N TYR A 74 -26.06 19.20 6.63
CA TYR A 74 -27.22 19.20 5.71
C TYR A 74 -27.88 20.57 5.53
N VAL A 75 -27.52 21.59 6.31
CA VAL A 75 -28.00 22.97 6.10
C VAL A 75 -27.24 23.64 4.96
N ASN A 76 -25.94 23.36 4.85
CA ASN A 76 -25.07 23.96 3.84
C ASN A 76 -25.05 23.22 2.48
N ASP A 77 -25.91 22.21 2.28
CA ASP A 77 -25.93 21.30 1.11
C ASP A 77 -24.62 20.53 0.81
N ASP A 78 -23.63 20.61 1.72
CA ASP A 78 -22.30 19.98 1.60
C ASP A 78 -22.35 18.46 1.37
N ALA A 79 -23.37 17.78 1.88
CA ALA A 79 -23.48 16.31 1.81
C ALA A 79 -24.17 15.79 0.54
N ALA A 80 -24.77 16.65 -0.29
CA ALA A 80 -25.65 16.21 -1.36
C ALA A 80 -24.95 15.97 -2.70
N ASN A 81 -23.93 16.77 -3.07
CA ASN A 81 -23.18 16.60 -4.32
C ASN A 81 -21.74 17.14 -4.17
N PHE A 82 -20.75 16.24 -4.13
CA PHE A 82 -19.36 16.63 -4.28
C PHE A 82 -19.02 16.77 -5.77
N ASP A 83 -18.75 17.99 -6.23
CA ASP A 83 -18.45 18.24 -7.64
C ASP A 83 -16.99 17.90 -8.04
N SER A 84 -16.07 17.79 -7.07
CA SER A 84 -14.66 17.50 -7.33
C SER A 84 -13.98 16.78 -6.17
N CYS A 85 -12.80 16.19 -6.42
CA CYS A 85 -11.96 15.66 -5.35
C CYS A 85 -11.54 16.75 -4.34
N ASN A 86 -11.32 17.99 -4.80
CA ASN A 86 -10.97 19.11 -3.93
C ASN A 86 -12.13 19.54 -3.03
N SER A 87 -13.38 19.44 -3.49
CA SER A 87 -14.53 19.75 -2.62
C SER A 87 -14.73 18.70 -1.54
N ILE A 88 -14.39 17.43 -1.81
CA ILE A 88 -14.33 16.37 -0.79
C ILE A 88 -13.25 16.70 0.24
N HIS A 89 -12.04 17.00 -0.23
CA HIS A 89 -10.92 17.33 0.67
C HIS A 89 -11.24 18.55 1.55
N GLY A 90 -11.74 19.64 0.96
CA GLY A 90 -12.15 20.82 1.71
C GLY A 90 -13.31 20.58 2.69
N PHE A 91 -14.22 19.64 2.41
CA PHE A 91 -15.22 19.21 3.37
C PHE A 91 -14.59 18.48 4.56
N ILE A 92 -13.62 17.61 4.30
CA ILE A 92 -12.88 16.89 5.34
C ILE A 92 -12.11 17.88 6.23
N GLU A 93 -11.43 18.87 5.66
CA GLU A 93 -10.76 19.94 6.43
C GLU A 93 -11.73 20.71 7.32
N ARG A 94 -12.92 21.07 6.80
CA ARG A 94 -13.97 21.72 7.61
C ARG A 94 -14.44 20.84 8.75
N LEU A 95 -14.65 19.54 8.50
CA LEU A 95 -15.05 18.59 9.54
C LEU A 95 -13.96 18.45 10.61
N THR A 96 -12.70 18.36 10.22
CA THR A 96 -11.56 18.34 11.14
C THR A 96 -11.52 19.60 12.01
N LYS A 97 -11.69 20.78 11.42
CA LYS A 97 -11.76 22.04 12.16
C LYS A 97 -12.93 22.08 13.15
N ILE A 98 -14.10 21.56 12.75
CA ILE A 98 -15.25 21.43 13.67
C ILE A 98 -14.87 20.54 14.85
N ILE A 99 -14.23 19.39 14.61
CA ILE A 99 -13.80 18.48 15.66
C ILE A 99 -12.81 19.16 16.63
N GLU A 100 -11.82 19.87 16.10
CA GLU A 100 -10.83 20.61 16.89
C GLU A 100 -11.46 21.73 17.73
N THR A 101 -12.43 22.46 17.17
CA THR A 101 -13.13 23.55 17.88
C THR A 101 -14.17 23.08 18.90
N THR A 102 -14.51 21.79 18.93
CA THR A 102 -15.58 21.22 19.79
C THR A 102 -15.08 20.08 20.67
N GLU A 103 -13.81 20.15 21.08
CA GLU A 103 -13.07 19.11 21.82
C GLU A 103 -13.82 18.59 23.05
N ASP A 104 -14.54 19.45 23.77
CA ASP A 104 -15.36 19.09 24.97
C ASP A 104 -16.50 18.10 24.69
N HIS A 105 -16.88 17.90 23.43
CA HIS A 105 -17.96 17.01 22.99
C HIS A 105 -17.47 15.79 22.20
N VAL A 106 -16.15 15.66 22.07
CA VAL A 106 -15.49 14.57 21.38
C VAL A 106 -15.25 13.44 22.39
N LYS A 107 -15.80 12.25 22.10
CA LYS A 107 -15.63 11.07 22.95
C LYS A 107 -14.54 10.11 22.48
N ALA A 108 -14.04 10.31 21.26
CA ALA A 108 -13.05 9.45 20.62
C ALA A 108 -11.64 10.00 20.86
N ASP A 109 -10.65 9.12 21.01
CA ASP A 109 -9.25 9.55 21.04
C ASP A 109 -8.76 10.09 19.68
N LYS A 110 -7.65 10.83 19.70
CA LYS A 110 -7.06 11.45 18.50
C LYS A 110 -6.77 10.44 17.37
N ALA A 111 -6.30 9.24 17.72
CA ALA A 111 -5.99 8.19 16.73
C ALA A 111 -7.26 7.67 16.04
N THR A 112 -8.34 7.49 16.80
CA THR A 112 -9.65 7.04 16.32
C THR A 112 -10.29 8.11 15.45
N ILE A 113 -10.18 9.39 15.82
CA ILE A 113 -10.63 10.52 15.01
C ILE A 113 -9.91 10.52 13.66
N GLN A 114 -8.57 10.54 13.68
CA GLN A 114 -7.74 10.58 12.47
C GLN A 114 -8.08 9.39 11.55
N ARG A 115 -8.15 8.17 12.11
CA ARG A 115 -8.56 6.97 11.37
C ARG A 115 -9.96 7.08 10.77
N THR A 116 -10.91 7.64 11.51
CA THR A 116 -12.31 7.77 11.08
C THR A 116 -12.46 8.78 9.94
N ILE A 117 -11.75 9.90 10.02
CA ILE A 117 -11.71 10.94 8.99
C ILE A 117 -11.09 10.40 7.71
N LEU A 118 -9.91 9.78 7.79
CA LEU A 118 -9.24 9.22 6.61
C LEU A 118 -10.09 8.13 5.91
N LYS A 119 -10.77 7.27 6.68
CA LYS A 119 -11.71 6.28 6.12
C LYS A 119 -12.90 6.94 5.44
N LEU A 120 -13.44 8.00 6.03
CA LEU A 120 -14.56 8.75 5.45
C LEU A 120 -14.15 9.38 4.12
N GLU A 121 -13.04 10.10 4.10
CA GLU A 121 -12.50 10.73 2.88
C GLU A 121 -12.29 9.70 1.77
N SER A 122 -11.68 8.56 2.10
CA SER A 122 -11.44 7.48 1.13
C SER A 122 -12.75 6.90 0.57
N GLU A 123 -13.78 6.69 1.40
CA GLU A 123 -15.09 6.23 0.93
C GLU A 123 -15.80 7.27 0.04
N LEU A 124 -15.69 8.56 0.37
CA LEU A 124 -16.24 9.66 -0.44
C LEU A 124 -15.56 9.73 -1.81
N LEU A 125 -14.22 9.71 -1.86
CA LEU A 125 -13.45 9.71 -3.10
C LEU A 125 -13.73 8.49 -3.96
N LYS A 126 -13.82 7.29 -3.35
CA LYS A 126 -14.19 6.05 -4.06
C LYS A 126 -15.55 6.20 -4.73
N ASN A 127 -16.54 6.74 -4.02
CA ASN A 127 -17.87 6.91 -4.58
C ASN A 127 -17.95 8.01 -5.64
N TRP A 128 -17.23 9.12 -5.46
CA TRP A 128 -17.09 10.13 -6.50
C TRP A 128 -16.47 9.55 -7.77
N LEU A 129 -15.47 8.68 -7.63
CA LEU A 129 -14.80 8.01 -8.75
C LEU A 129 -15.72 7.04 -9.51
N ILE A 130 -16.72 6.44 -8.85
CA ILE A 130 -17.71 5.59 -9.53
C ILE A 130 -18.47 6.40 -10.60
N ASP A 131 -18.87 7.63 -10.28
CA ASP A 131 -19.55 8.51 -11.24
C ASP A 131 -18.59 9.16 -12.25
N HIS A 132 -17.34 9.38 -11.85
CA HIS A 132 -16.31 10.09 -12.64
C HIS A 132 -15.20 9.15 -13.11
N GLY A 133 -15.55 7.93 -13.55
CA GLY A 133 -14.60 6.82 -13.74
C GLY A 133 -13.38 7.06 -14.64
N ASN A 134 -13.35 8.15 -15.42
CA ASN A 134 -12.21 8.55 -16.26
C ASN A 134 -11.26 9.56 -15.59
N GLN A 135 -11.58 10.02 -14.38
CA GLN A 135 -10.87 11.05 -13.60
C GLN A 135 -10.10 10.45 -12.40
N TYR A 136 -9.68 9.18 -12.51
CA TYR A 136 -8.90 8.52 -11.47
C TYR A 136 -7.57 9.24 -11.14
N GLY A 137 -7.00 9.99 -12.08
CA GLY A 137 -5.79 10.79 -11.83
C GLY A 137 -5.99 11.85 -10.75
N ASP A 138 -7.18 12.43 -10.64
CA ASP A 138 -7.49 13.46 -9.64
C ASP A 138 -7.54 12.83 -8.24
N VAL A 139 -8.17 11.65 -8.13
CA VAL A 139 -8.19 10.88 -6.89
C VAL A 139 -6.78 10.44 -6.47
N LEU A 140 -5.98 9.96 -7.43
CA LEU A 140 -4.59 9.56 -7.16
C LEU A 140 -3.73 10.75 -6.72
N THR A 141 -4.02 11.96 -7.21
CA THR A 141 -3.34 13.19 -6.78
C THR A 141 -3.61 13.48 -5.30
N VAL A 142 -4.88 13.37 -4.87
CA VAL A 142 -5.25 13.54 -3.45
C VAL A 142 -4.61 12.47 -2.56
N ILE A 143 -4.63 11.20 -2.97
CA ILE A 143 -3.98 10.11 -2.21
C ILE A 143 -2.46 10.31 -2.09
N ASN A 144 -1.85 10.92 -3.11
CA ASN A 144 -0.42 11.15 -3.16
C ASN A 144 0.01 12.36 -2.31
N HIS A 145 -0.91 13.20 -1.85
CA HIS A 145 -0.57 14.39 -1.05
C HIS A 145 0.21 14.01 0.23
N ASN A 146 1.36 14.65 0.45
CA ASN A 146 2.28 14.31 1.54
C ASN A 146 1.68 14.48 2.93
N ASP A 147 0.84 15.49 3.09
CA ASP A 147 0.26 15.84 4.39
C ASP A 147 -0.89 14.90 4.80
N THR A 148 -1.20 13.90 3.97
CA THR A 148 -2.31 12.96 4.23
C THR A 148 -1.84 11.50 4.23
N ASP A 149 -2.30 10.77 5.23
CA ASP A 149 -2.14 9.31 5.34
C ASP A 149 -3.26 8.53 4.64
N LEU A 150 -3.95 9.18 3.69
CA LEU A 150 -5.12 8.65 2.99
C LEU A 150 -4.86 7.34 2.25
N TRP A 151 -3.62 7.16 1.80
CA TRP A 151 -3.14 5.94 1.17
C TRP A 151 -3.44 4.67 2.01
N ARG A 152 -3.42 4.74 3.34
CA ARG A 152 -3.68 3.61 4.24
C ARG A 152 -5.07 2.99 4.06
N TYR A 153 -6.04 3.74 3.54
CA TYR A 153 -7.43 3.29 3.37
C TYR A 153 -7.88 3.19 1.90
N SER A 154 -6.97 3.46 0.96
CA SER A 154 -7.27 3.60 -0.47
C SER A 154 -7.40 2.28 -1.26
N ALA A 155 -7.31 1.12 -0.61
CA ALA A 155 -7.32 -0.19 -1.29
C ALA A 155 -8.53 -0.40 -2.22
N LYS A 156 -9.73 0.06 -1.82
CA LYS A 156 -10.94 -0.04 -2.66
C LYS A 156 -10.88 0.86 -3.90
N ILE A 157 -10.20 1.99 -3.81
CA ILE A 157 -9.98 2.90 -4.94
C ILE A 157 -9.07 2.22 -5.96
N PHE A 158 -7.97 1.63 -5.50
CA PHE A 158 -7.06 0.88 -6.39
C PHE A 158 -7.74 -0.33 -7.04
N LEU A 159 -8.60 -1.04 -6.32
CA LEU A 159 -9.42 -2.12 -6.90
C LEU A 159 -10.32 -1.61 -8.02
N TYR A 160 -10.95 -0.45 -7.82
CA TYR A 160 -11.79 0.17 -8.86
C TYR A 160 -10.96 0.58 -10.08
N ILE A 161 -9.81 1.23 -9.88
CA ILE A 161 -8.90 1.62 -10.95
C ILE A 161 -8.42 0.38 -11.73
N ASN A 162 -8.07 -0.70 -11.02
CA ASN A 162 -7.70 -1.98 -11.63
C ASN A 162 -8.81 -2.51 -12.54
N ARG A 163 -10.05 -2.62 -12.04
CA ARG A 163 -11.22 -3.07 -12.82
C ARG A 163 -11.58 -2.17 -13.99
N ARG A 164 -11.26 -0.87 -13.91
CA ARG A 164 -11.54 0.09 -14.97
C ARG A 164 -10.54 -0.02 -16.13
N LEU A 165 -9.29 -0.33 -15.79
CA LEU A 165 -8.18 -0.40 -16.72
C LEU A 165 -7.84 -1.84 -17.13
N ASP A 166 -8.50 -2.83 -16.54
CA ASP A 166 -8.19 -4.27 -16.61
C ASP A 166 -6.69 -4.54 -16.42
N LEU A 167 -6.06 -3.83 -15.47
CA LEU A 167 -4.60 -3.90 -15.26
C LEU A 167 -4.17 -5.31 -14.92
N MET A 168 -4.85 -5.95 -13.98
CA MET A 168 -4.57 -7.32 -13.55
C MET A 168 -4.71 -8.32 -14.70
N GLU A 169 -5.81 -8.27 -15.45
CA GLU A 169 -6.02 -9.16 -16.59
C GLU A 169 -4.93 -8.98 -17.66
N ASN A 170 -4.50 -7.74 -17.91
CA ASN A 170 -3.40 -7.47 -18.83
C ASN A 170 -2.06 -8.00 -18.29
N ILE A 171 -1.81 -7.89 -16.98
CA ILE A 171 -0.59 -8.43 -16.37
C ILE A 171 -0.58 -9.96 -16.46
N GLU A 172 -1.71 -10.61 -16.24
CA GLU A 172 -1.84 -12.07 -16.33
C GLU A 172 -1.68 -12.56 -17.77
N ASN A 173 -2.49 -12.03 -18.71
CA ASN A 173 -2.51 -12.47 -20.10
C ASN A 173 -1.22 -12.17 -20.87
N TYR A 174 -0.50 -11.12 -20.49
CA TYR A 174 0.73 -10.71 -21.15
C TYR A 174 1.97 -10.87 -20.26
N HIS A 175 1.88 -11.65 -19.18
CA HIS A 175 3.00 -11.95 -18.29
C HIS A 175 3.76 -10.68 -17.83
N GLY A 176 3.03 -9.62 -17.45
CA GLY A 176 3.59 -8.33 -17.03
C GLY A 176 3.97 -7.36 -18.15
N GLN A 177 3.92 -7.78 -19.42
CA GLN A 177 4.28 -6.98 -20.59
C GLN A 177 3.15 -6.05 -21.06
N ILE A 178 2.92 -4.97 -20.32
CA ILE A 178 1.87 -4.00 -20.65
C ILE A 178 2.33 -3.05 -21.76
N SER A 179 1.64 -3.07 -22.91
CA SER A 179 1.82 -2.08 -23.98
C SER A 179 1.11 -0.77 -23.63
N VAL A 180 1.89 0.30 -23.46
CA VAL A 180 1.38 1.66 -23.18
C VAL A 180 0.90 2.36 -24.47
N GLU A 181 1.38 1.91 -25.62
CA GLU A 181 1.12 2.51 -26.93
C GLU A 181 -0.32 2.30 -27.41
N ASN A 182 -0.98 1.23 -26.94
CA ASN A 182 -2.37 0.87 -27.27
C ASN A 182 -3.44 1.77 -26.62
N GLY A 183 -3.07 2.94 -26.10
CA GLY A 183 -3.98 4.03 -25.72
C GLY A 183 -4.68 3.89 -24.36
N LYS A 184 -5.08 2.68 -23.96
CA LYS A 184 -5.83 2.42 -22.71
C LYS A 184 -5.11 2.93 -21.46
N PHE A 185 -3.78 2.73 -21.41
CA PHE A 185 -2.94 3.12 -20.26
C PHE A 185 -2.32 4.51 -20.40
N LYS A 186 -2.51 5.19 -21.53
CA LYS A 186 -1.85 6.48 -21.84
C LYS A 186 -2.17 7.57 -20.81
N LYS A 187 -3.39 7.59 -20.28
CA LYS A 187 -3.77 8.55 -19.22
C LYS A 187 -3.07 8.27 -17.90
N LEU A 188 -2.95 6.99 -17.53
CA LEU A 188 -2.25 6.57 -16.31
C LEU A 188 -0.74 6.82 -16.44
N GLU A 189 -0.16 6.55 -17.61
CA GLU A 189 1.23 6.86 -17.89
C GLU A 189 1.49 8.37 -17.78
N LYS A 190 0.68 9.20 -18.45
CA LYS A 190 0.78 10.66 -18.35
C LYS A 190 0.67 11.18 -16.92
N PHE A 191 -0.12 10.53 -16.07
CA PHE A 191 -0.20 10.86 -14.66
C PHE A 191 1.14 10.62 -13.96
N PHE A 192 1.76 9.45 -14.17
CA PHE A 192 3.07 9.15 -13.58
C PHE A 192 4.18 10.06 -14.09
N THR A 193 4.21 10.38 -15.39
CA THR A 193 5.21 11.29 -15.96
C THR A 193 5.15 12.71 -15.37
N LYS A 194 3.96 13.15 -14.94
CA LYS A 194 3.76 14.49 -14.36
C LYS A 194 4.12 14.60 -12.87
N LEU A 195 4.30 13.48 -12.18
CA LEU A 195 4.65 13.46 -10.76
C LEU A 195 6.17 13.53 -10.60
N SER A 196 6.67 14.66 -10.08
CA SER A 196 8.09 15.02 -10.10
C SER A 196 9.01 14.27 -9.13
N ASP A 197 8.49 13.53 -8.14
CA ASP A 197 9.35 12.69 -7.26
C ASP A 197 8.57 11.64 -6.44
N GLN A 198 7.27 11.87 -6.20
CA GLN A 198 6.47 11.03 -5.28
C GLN A 198 5.83 9.79 -5.93
N SER A 199 6.03 9.57 -7.23
CA SER A 199 5.34 8.52 -8.00
C SER A 199 5.64 7.10 -7.50
N SER A 200 6.72 6.89 -6.73
CA SER A 200 7.04 5.63 -6.05
C SER A 200 5.93 5.17 -5.10
N LYS A 201 5.24 6.08 -4.39
CA LYS A 201 4.20 5.70 -3.41
C LYS A 201 3.00 5.07 -4.10
N ILE A 202 2.44 5.74 -5.12
CA ILE A 202 1.30 5.23 -5.88
C ILE A 202 1.67 3.99 -6.68
N GLN A 203 2.86 3.95 -7.31
CA GLN A 203 3.36 2.76 -8.00
C GLN A 203 3.46 1.56 -7.05
N LEU A 204 4.07 1.75 -5.86
CA LEU A 204 4.20 0.69 -4.86
C LEU A 204 2.85 0.16 -4.39
N LEU A 205 1.89 1.05 -4.15
CA LEU A 205 0.54 0.67 -3.74
C LEU A 205 -0.18 -0.12 -4.85
N LEU A 206 -0.07 0.30 -6.11
CA LEU A 206 -0.61 -0.42 -7.25
C LEU A 206 0.03 -1.80 -7.41
N VAL A 207 1.36 -1.87 -7.40
CA VAL A 207 2.11 -3.13 -7.50
C VAL A 207 1.67 -4.10 -6.40
N ASN A 208 1.63 -3.66 -5.15
CA ASN A 208 1.26 -4.52 -4.04
C ASN A 208 -0.20 -4.97 -4.14
N HIS A 209 -1.12 -4.08 -4.52
CA HIS A 209 -2.52 -4.43 -4.67
C HIS A 209 -2.75 -5.43 -5.81
N LEU A 210 -2.14 -5.19 -6.97
CA LEU A 210 -2.22 -6.08 -8.13
C LEU A 210 -1.59 -7.45 -7.83
N HIS A 211 -0.43 -7.47 -7.19
CA HIS A 211 0.27 -8.68 -6.79
C HIS A 211 -0.58 -9.54 -5.85
N THR A 212 -1.17 -8.94 -4.80
CA THR A 212 -2.06 -9.65 -3.89
C THR A 212 -3.26 -10.24 -4.64
N ASN A 213 -3.86 -9.49 -5.57
CA ASN A 213 -5.00 -10.00 -6.33
C ASN A 213 -4.60 -11.11 -7.33
N LEU A 214 -3.37 -11.11 -7.84
CA LEU A 214 -2.86 -12.18 -8.72
C LEU A 214 -2.64 -13.48 -7.95
N ILE A 215 -2.09 -13.44 -6.74
CA ILE A 215 -1.75 -14.67 -6.00
C ILE A 215 -2.95 -15.31 -5.28
N LEU A 216 -3.89 -14.50 -4.77
CA LEU A 216 -5.03 -14.99 -3.97
C LEU A 216 -5.92 -16.05 -4.64
N PRO A 217 -6.23 -16.02 -5.94
CA PRO A 217 -7.13 -16.99 -6.56
C PRO A 217 -6.45 -18.31 -6.96
N ILE A 218 -5.13 -18.43 -6.87
CA ILE A 218 -4.39 -19.55 -7.45
C ILE A 218 -4.29 -20.70 -6.45
N ASN A 219 -4.49 -21.93 -6.97
CA ASN A 219 -4.32 -23.15 -6.19
C ASN A 219 -2.84 -23.51 -6.09
N GLU A 220 -2.37 -23.80 -4.87
CA GLU A 220 -0.99 -24.22 -4.58
C GLU A 220 -0.58 -25.47 -5.39
N ASN A 221 -1.54 -26.35 -5.71
CA ASN A 221 -1.31 -27.54 -6.53
C ASN A 221 -0.87 -27.21 -7.98
N ASP A 222 -1.13 -26.00 -8.47
CA ASP A 222 -0.77 -25.59 -9.83
C ASP A 222 0.61 -24.90 -9.92
N PHE A 223 1.25 -24.64 -8.78
CA PHE A 223 2.44 -23.79 -8.72
C PHE A 223 3.62 -24.33 -9.53
N GLU A 224 3.87 -25.64 -9.50
CA GLU A 224 4.94 -26.27 -10.30
C GLU A 224 4.68 -26.13 -11.80
N ASN A 225 3.42 -26.33 -12.23
CA ASN A 225 3.01 -26.17 -13.63
C ASN A 225 3.16 -24.71 -14.09
N ILE A 226 2.81 -23.74 -13.23
CA ILE A 226 2.99 -22.32 -13.52
C ILE A 226 4.46 -21.99 -13.72
N LEU A 227 5.35 -22.41 -12.81
CA LEU A 227 6.80 -22.18 -12.95
C LEU A 227 7.32 -22.75 -14.27
N ARG A 228 6.94 -23.99 -14.59
CA ARG A 228 7.38 -24.67 -15.82
C ARG A 228 6.93 -23.93 -17.08
N LYS A 229 5.65 -23.54 -17.13
CA LYS A 229 5.06 -22.88 -18.30
C LYS A 229 5.61 -21.47 -18.49
N ASP A 230 5.85 -20.75 -17.41
CA ASP A 230 6.14 -19.31 -17.45
C ASP A 230 7.64 -18.98 -17.39
N TYR A 231 8.53 -19.99 -17.26
CA TYR A 231 9.98 -19.80 -17.15
C TYR A 231 10.57 -18.91 -18.27
N GLY A 232 10.17 -19.13 -19.53
CA GLY A 232 10.67 -18.32 -20.65
C GLY A 232 10.19 -16.87 -20.63
N PHE A 233 9.11 -16.56 -19.92
CA PHE A 233 8.70 -15.16 -19.64
C PHE A 233 9.50 -14.58 -18.48
N PHE A 234 9.80 -15.38 -17.46
CA PHE A 234 10.66 -14.97 -16.35
C PHE A 234 12.03 -14.48 -16.83
N GLU A 235 12.73 -15.25 -17.67
CA GLU A 235 14.05 -14.84 -18.17
C GLU A 235 13.99 -13.52 -18.96
N ARG A 236 13.01 -13.40 -19.86
CA ARG A 236 12.80 -12.19 -20.67
C ARG A 236 12.46 -10.98 -19.81
N ASN A 237 11.54 -11.13 -18.85
CA ASN A 237 11.11 -10.05 -17.97
C ASN A 237 12.25 -9.58 -17.05
N MET A 238 13.13 -10.48 -16.61
CA MET A 238 14.31 -10.13 -15.83
C MET A 238 15.31 -9.29 -16.64
N HIS A 239 15.54 -9.64 -17.91
CA HIS A 239 16.37 -8.83 -18.81
C HIS A 239 15.76 -7.45 -19.06
N GLU A 240 14.48 -7.41 -19.40
CA GLU A 240 13.78 -6.17 -19.70
C GLU A 240 13.69 -5.22 -18.50
N MET A 241 13.59 -5.76 -17.28
CA MET A 241 13.64 -4.94 -16.07
C MET A 241 14.95 -4.14 -15.98
N ASN A 242 16.08 -4.73 -16.37
CA ASN A 242 17.37 -4.03 -16.34
C ASN A 242 17.43 -2.90 -17.37
N GLU A 243 16.92 -3.16 -18.58
CA GLU A 243 16.81 -2.13 -19.62
C GLU A 243 15.93 -0.96 -19.17
N HIS A 244 14.80 -1.23 -18.49
CA HIS A 244 13.94 -0.20 -17.91
C HIS A 244 14.61 0.59 -16.79
N LEU A 245 15.46 -0.05 -15.98
CA LEU A 245 16.19 0.64 -14.91
C LEU A 245 17.19 1.64 -15.47
N GLU A 246 17.82 1.34 -16.60
CA GLU A 246 18.87 2.16 -17.23
C GLU A 246 18.33 3.31 -18.10
N ASN A 247 17.31 3.09 -18.94
CA ASN A 247 16.99 4.02 -20.04
C ASN A 247 15.72 4.88 -19.86
N LYS A 248 14.95 4.69 -18.77
CA LYS A 248 13.64 5.31 -18.46
C LYS A 248 12.52 5.12 -19.50
N ARG A 249 11.25 4.90 -19.12
CA ARG A 249 10.60 4.22 -17.97
C ARG A 249 9.12 4.41 -18.22
N HIS A 250 8.51 3.49 -18.95
CA HIS A 250 7.06 3.42 -18.99
C HIS A 250 6.61 2.94 -17.60
N HIS A 251 6.09 3.86 -16.79
CA HIS A 251 5.74 3.57 -15.40
C HIS A 251 4.70 2.46 -15.30
N VAL A 252 3.73 2.43 -16.21
CA VAL A 252 2.73 1.36 -16.25
C VAL A 252 3.37 0.01 -16.61
N ARG A 253 4.31 -0.01 -17.56
CA ARG A 253 5.05 -1.23 -17.92
C ARG A 253 5.91 -1.71 -16.76
N LEU A 254 6.58 -0.79 -16.06
CA LEU A 254 7.33 -1.08 -14.84
C LEU A 254 6.44 -1.69 -13.76
N ILE A 255 5.24 -1.12 -13.51
CA ILE A 255 4.26 -1.71 -12.58
C ILE A 255 3.93 -3.14 -13.00
N GLY A 256 3.65 -3.38 -14.29
CA GLY A 256 3.34 -4.71 -14.81
C GLY A 256 4.47 -5.71 -14.57
N LEU A 257 5.69 -5.37 -14.97
CA LEU A 257 6.89 -6.19 -14.80
C LEU A 257 7.15 -6.52 -13.33
N ILE A 258 7.17 -5.51 -12.44
CA ILE A 258 7.42 -5.73 -11.01
C ILE A 258 6.32 -6.62 -10.41
N THR A 259 5.05 -6.37 -10.75
CA THR A 259 3.93 -7.14 -10.21
C THR A 259 4.05 -8.60 -10.60
N TRP A 260 4.29 -8.88 -11.88
CA TRP A 260 4.40 -10.24 -12.38
C TRP A 260 5.64 -10.97 -11.86
N LEU A 261 6.80 -10.30 -11.82
CA LEU A 261 8.03 -10.87 -11.27
C LEU A 261 7.90 -11.19 -9.78
N LYS A 262 7.27 -10.31 -8.99
CA LYS A 262 6.98 -10.60 -7.57
C LYS A 262 6.07 -11.82 -7.42
N TYR A 263 5.06 -11.92 -8.27
CA TYR A 263 4.13 -13.06 -8.31
C TYR A 263 4.88 -14.36 -8.59
N TYR A 264 5.68 -14.39 -9.66
CA TYR A 264 6.50 -15.55 -10.03
C TYR A 264 7.52 -15.92 -8.94
N ALA A 265 8.15 -14.93 -8.31
CA ALA A 265 9.08 -15.12 -7.20
C ALA A 265 8.41 -15.74 -5.96
N GLN A 266 7.18 -15.34 -5.64
CA GLN A 266 6.43 -15.90 -4.52
C GLN A 266 6.06 -17.36 -4.75
N ILE A 267 5.63 -17.71 -5.97
CA ILE A 267 5.39 -19.11 -6.37
C ILE A 267 6.68 -19.92 -6.27
N TYR A 268 7.78 -19.40 -6.81
CA TYR A 268 9.09 -20.06 -6.72
C TYR A 268 9.51 -20.28 -5.27
N ALA A 269 9.36 -19.27 -4.40
CA ALA A 269 9.68 -19.39 -2.98
C ALA A 269 8.86 -20.50 -2.29
N PHE A 270 7.57 -20.62 -2.62
CA PHE A 270 6.72 -21.67 -2.06
C PHE A 270 7.16 -23.07 -2.51
N VAL A 271 7.36 -23.25 -3.81
CA VAL A 271 7.79 -24.54 -4.39
C VAL A 271 9.17 -24.93 -3.87
N LEU A 272 10.07 -23.95 -3.72
CA LEU A 272 11.39 -24.13 -3.14
C LEU A 272 11.33 -24.50 -1.65
N HIS A 273 10.42 -23.90 -0.88
CA HIS A 273 10.21 -24.23 0.54
C HIS A 273 9.78 -25.69 0.71
N ASN A 274 8.88 -26.17 -0.15
CA ASN A 274 8.33 -27.53 -0.12
C ASN A 274 9.24 -28.61 -0.76
N ASP A 275 10.49 -28.27 -1.09
CA ASP A 275 11.51 -29.21 -1.58
C ASP A 275 11.16 -29.90 -2.91
N SER A 276 10.50 -29.19 -3.82
CA SER A 276 10.24 -29.72 -5.16
C SER A 276 11.54 -30.03 -5.92
N HIS A 277 11.53 -31.13 -6.66
CA HIS A 277 12.66 -31.60 -7.47
C HIS A 277 12.43 -31.46 -8.98
N GLU A 278 11.45 -30.65 -9.38
CA GLU A 278 11.15 -30.37 -10.79
C GLU A 278 12.34 -29.72 -11.52
N ASP A 279 12.54 -30.08 -12.80
CA ASP A 279 13.65 -29.58 -13.62
C ASP A 279 13.70 -28.05 -13.70
N VAL A 280 12.52 -27.40 -13.70
CA VAL A 280 12.42 -25.94 -13.73
C VAL A 280 13.11 -25.28 -12.52
N MET A 281 13.16 -25.94 -11.37
CA MET A 281 13.83 -25.44 -10.17
C MET A 281 15.34 -25.30 -10.40
N SER A 282 15.94 -26.28 -11.08
CA SER A 282 17.35 -26.25 -11.45
C SER A 282 17.67 -25.15 -12.47
N ASN A 283 16.74 -24.88 -13.40
CA ASN A 283 16.89 -23.81 -14.39
C ASN A 283 16.79 -22.42 -13.74
N ILE A 284 15.86 -22.23 -12.81
CA ILE A 284 15.74 -20.99 -12.03
C ILE A 284 16.97 -20.81 -11.14
N ASP A 285 17.45 -21.86 -10.46
CA ASP A 285 18.64 -21.80 -9.62
C ASP A 285 19.88 -21.37 -10.42
N ARG A 286 20.09 -22.00 -11.59
CA ARG A 286 21.18 -21.63 -12.51
C ARG A 286 21.05 -20.18 -12.98
N PHE A 287 19.86 -19.72 -13.32
CA PHE A 287 19.65 -18.33 -13.76
C PHE A 287 20.02 -17.36 -12.64
N LEU A 288 19.48 -17.57 -11.42
CA LEU A 288 19.76 -16.73 -10.27
C LEU A 288 21.25 -16.77 -9.88
N ALA A 289 21.95 -17.89 -10.03
CA ALA A 289 23.36 -18.03 -9.68
C ALA A 289 24.31 -17.18 -10.56
N ARG A 290 23.89 -16.70 -11.73
CA ARG A 290 24.77 -15.94 -12.64
C ARG A 290 25.02 -14.49 -12.20
N ASP A 291 24.20 -13.95 -11.29
CA ASP A 291 24.35 -12.58 -10.76
C ASP A 291 24.47 -11.47 -11.83
N GLU A 292 23.80 -11.66 -12.98
CA GLU A 292 23.96 -10.80 -14.17
C GLU A 292 23.29 -9.43 -14.07
N SER A 293 22.52 -9.14 -13.01
CA SER A 293 21.70 -7.93 -12.96
C SER A 293 21.59 -7.25 -11.60
N VAL A 294 21.55 -5.91 -11.63
CA VAL A 294 21.32 -5.06 -10.44
C VAL A 294 19.96 -5.36 -9.79
N PHE A 295 18.93 -5.64 -10.60
CA PHE A 295 17.62 -6.05 -10.09
C PHE A 295 17.64 -7.46 -9.48
N GLY A 296 18.52 -8.35 -9.97
CA GLY A 296 18.65 -9.73 -9.50
C GLY A 296 18.89 -9.85 -7.99
N ALA A 297 19.70 -8.97 -7.41
CA ALA A 297 19.90 -8.92 -5.95
C ALA A 297 18.60 -8.61 -5.19
N THR A 298 17.82 -7.63 -5.68
CA THR A 298 16.51 -7.27 -5.10
C THR A 298 15.51 -8.42 -5.20
N PHE A 299 15.50 -9.10 -6.35
CA PHE A 299 14.64 -10.26 -6.60
C PHE A 299 14.98 -11.43 -5.65
N LYS A 300 16.27 -11.75 -5.49
CA LYS A 300 16.74 -12.76 -4.54
C LYS A 300 16.38 -12.42 -3.09
N LEU A 301 16.55 -11.15 -2.69
CA LEU A 301 16.14 -10.69 -1.35
C LEU A 301 14.64 -10.82 -1.12
N PHE A 302 13.82 -10.57 -2.15
CA PHE A 302 12.39 -10.78 -2.08
C PHE A 302 12.06 -12.27 -1.90
N ILE A 303 12.68 -13.18 -2.65
CA ILE A 303 12.51 -14.64 -2.49
C ILE A 303 12.91 -15.05 -1.06
N LEU A 304 14.07 -14.62 -0.59
CA LEU A 304 14.55 -14.91 0.77
C LEU A 304 13.55 -14.43 1.84
N LYS A 305 13.01 -13.22 1.66
CA LYS A 305 11.96 -12.70 2.54
C LYS A 305 10.72 -13.60 2.54
N GLN A 306 10.26 -14.08 1.38
CA GLN A 306 9.13 -15.01 1.31
C GLN A 306 9.43 -16.34 2.04
N LEU A 307 10.63 -16.91 1.83
CA LEU A 307 11.06 -18.12 2.55
C LEU A 307 11.04 -17.94 4.07
N VAL A 308 11.55 -16.82 4.56
CA VAL A 308 11.51 -16.46 5.99
C VAL A 308 10.07 -16.37 6.51
N HIS A 309 9.17 -15.72 5.76
CA HIS A 309 7.76 -15.61 6.16
C HIS A 309 7.05 -16.98 6.18
N MET A 310 7.28 -17.83 5.18
CA MET A 310 6.68 -19.17 5.08
C MET A 310 7.12 -20.08 6.23
N SER A 311 8.35 -19.91 6.70
CA SER A 311 8.87 -20.61 7.89
C SER A 311 8.24 -20.14 9.22
N LYS A 312 7.32 -19.14 9.21
CA LYS A 312 6.52 -18.62 10.35
C LYS A 312 7.29 -17.95 11.50
N ASN A 313 7.67 -16.67 11.34
CA ASN A 313 8.36 -15.84 12.35
C ASN A 313 9.73 -16.36 12.78
N VAL A 314 10.49 -16.83 11.80
CA VAL A 314 11.72 -17.58 12.02
C VAL A 314 12.91 -16.81 11.44
N THR A 315 14.10 -16.94 12.05
CA THR A 315 15.28 -16.14 11.69
C THR A 315 15.94 -16.67 10.42
N LEU A 316 16.92 -15.94 9.87
CA LEU A 316 17.75 -16.44 8.76
C LEU A 316 18.51 -17.72 9.11
N THR A 317 18.78 -17.95 10.39
CA THR A 317 19.46 -19.15 10.90
C THR A 317 18.67 -20.41 10.58
N ASP A 318 17.36 -20.39 10.72
CA ASP A 318 16.56 -21.58 10.49
C ASP A 318 16.28 -21.80 9.00
N VAL A 319 16.24 -20.73 8.19
CA VAL A 319 16.30 -20.85 6.72
C VAL A 319 17.61 -21.52 6.33
N ARG A 320 18.74 -21.15 6.94
CA ARG A 320 20.01 -21.87 6.73
C ARG A 320 19.85 -23.33 7.09
N ASP A 321 19.32 -23.66 8.26
CA ASP A 321 19.22 -25.06 8.71
C ASP A 321 18.28 -25.90 7.82
N LEU A 322 17.20 -25.30 7.28
CA LEU A 322 16.32 -25.95 6.29
C LEU A 322 17.03 -26.22 4.95
N PHE A 323 17.85 -25.28 4.49
CA PHE A 323 18.45 -25.31 3.16
C PHE A 323 19.93 -25.79 3.14
N ILE A 324 20.55 -26.07 4.29
CA ILE A 324 21.97 -26.43 4.40
C ILE A 324 22.31 -27.73 3.65
N HIS A 325 21.35 -28.66 3.60
CA HIS A 325 21.48 -29.94 2.90
C HIS A 325 20.89 -29.92 1.48
N ARG A 326 20.21 -28.83 1.09
CA ARG A 326 19.64 -28.68 -0.25
C ARG A 326 20.69 -28.12 -1.22
N ASN A 327 20.64 -28.55 -2.48
CA ASN A 327 21.56 -28.07 -3.51
C ASN A 327 21.01 -26.85 -4.25
N VAL A 328 20.92 -25.70 -3.55
CA VAL A 328 20.45 -24.43 -4.12
C VAL A 328 21.64 -23.46 -4.21
N VAL A 329 22.23 -23.32 -5.40
CA VAL A 329 23.49 -22.61 -5.61
C VAL A 329 23.37 -21.13 -5.30
N TRP A 330 22.31 -20.45 -5.77
CA TRP A 330 22.20 -18.99 -5.58
C TRP A 330 21.99 -18.59 -4.11
N LEU A 331 21.39 -19.47 -3.31
CA LEU A 331 21.07 -19.23 -1.91
C LEU A 331 22.26 -19.49 -0.99
N ARG A 332 23.14 -20.45 -1.35
CA ARG A 332 24.31 -20.86 -0.55
C ARG A 332 25.13 -19.67 -0.03
N PRO A 333 25.56 -18.70 -0.85
CA PRO A 333 26.34 -17.56 -0.36
C PRO A 333 25.65 -16.73 0.73
N LEU A 334 24.32 -16.72 0.78
CA LEU A 334 23.55 -15.97 1.78
C LEU A 334 23.43 -16.74 3.10
N ILE A 335 23.43 -18.08 3.05
CA ILE A 335 23.25 -18.95 4.23
C ILE A 335 24.58 -19.49 4.79
N THR A 336 25.63 -19.62 3.98
CA THR A 336 26.95 -20.15 4.41
C THR A 336 27.97 -19.10 4.79
N ARG A 337 27.84 -17.83 4.35
CA ARG A 337 28.74 -16.72 4.74
C ARG A 337 28.60 -16.29 6.21
N VAL A 338 27.72 -16.92 6.97
CA VAL A 338 27.59 -16.73 8.43
C VAL A 338 28.58 -17.66 9.14
N GLU A 339 29.88 -17.43 8.95
CA GLU A 339 30.89 -18.03 9.82
C GLU A 339 30.73 -17.49 11.27
N PRO A 340 31.17 -18.24 12.31
CA PRO A 340 30.96 -17.88 13.72
C PRO A 340 31.58 -16.54 14.15
N MET A 341 32.39 -15.90 13.31
CA MET A 341 32.94 -14.56 13.57
C MET A 341 31.98 -13.40 13.26
N ALA A 342 30.78 -13.67 12.72
CA ALA A 342 29.81 -12.63 12.37
C ALA A 342 28.43 -12.81 13.05
N THR A 343 28.35 -13.47 14.20
CA THR A 343 27.15 -13.54 15.07
C THR A 343 26.64 -12.17 15.56
N ASN A 344 27.27 -11.06 15.16
CA ASN A 344 26.87 -9.69 15.46
C ASN A 344 26.40 -8.87 14.23
N ARG A 345 26.25 -9.47 13.04
CA ARG A 345 25.63 -8.79 11.90
C ARG A 345 24.24 -9.34 11.69
N ASP A 346 23.27 -8.80 12.42
CA ASP A 346 21.86 -8.96 12.08
C ASP A 346 21.67 -8.48 10.65
N LEU A 347 21.50 -9.41 9.71
CA LEU A 347 21.13 -9.05 8.36
C LEU A 347 19.72 -8.44 8.45
N VAL A 348 19.67 -7.12 8.36
CA VAL A 348 18.41 -6.40 8.40
C VAL A 348 17.73 -6.59 7.04
N LEU A 349 16.80 -7.53 6.97
CA LEU A 349 15.96 -7.68 5.78
C LEU A 349 15.11 -6.42 5.60
N PRO A 350 14.83 -5.98 4.35
CA PRO A 350 13.95 -4.85 4.11
C PRO A 350 12.54 -5.16 4.64
N LEU A 351 12.26 -4.63 5.82
CA LEU A 351 10.93 -4.58 6.40
C LEU A 351 10.12 -3.55 5.62
N PRO A 352 8.82 -3.78 5.35
CA PRO A 352 7.98 -2.72 4.81
C PRO A 352 8.04 -1.50 5.76
N LEU A 353 8.11 -0.28 5.20
CA LEU A 353 8.24 0.98 5.95
C LEU A 353 7.23 1.16 7.10
N PHE A 354 6.10 0.46 7.06
CA PHE A 354 5.03 0.52 8.06
C PHE A 354 5.22 -0.45 9.25
N GLU A 355 6.01 -1.51 9.12
CA GLU A 355 6.24 -2.48 10.22
C GLU A 355 7.28 -2.02 11.23
N GLY A 356 8.09 -1.00 10.90
CA GLY A 356 9.08 -0.38 11.79
C GLY A 356 8.85 1.12 12.01
N HIS A 357 7.62 1.60 11.84
CA HIS A 357 7.32 3.04 11.89
C HIS A 357 7.60 3.66 13.26
N ASN A 358 7.25 2.97 14.35
CA ASN A 358 7.48 3.46 15.70
C ASN A 358 8.98 3.51 16.02
N GLU A 359 9.71 2.47 15.62
CA GLU A 359 11.16 2.35 15.77
C GLU A 359 11.88 3.42 14.95
N TYR A 360 11.39 3.69 13.73
CA TYR A 360 11.89 4.78 12.91
C TYR A 360 11.63 6.15 13.55
N LEU A 361 10.45 6.39 14.16
CA LEU A 361 10.17 7.64 14.87
C LEU A 361 11.13 7.84 16.05
N ILE A 362 11.39 6.78 16.84
CA ILE A 362 12.36 6.80 17.96
C ILE A 362 13.76 7.14 17.45
N VAL A 363 14.21 6.46 16.39
CA VAL A 363 15.50 6.73 15.75
C VAL A 363 15.57 8.18 15.26
N ASN A 364 14.54 8.63 14.54
CA ASN A 364 14.48 9.95 13.94
C ASN A 364 14.43 11.07 14.99
N GLU A 365 13.79 10.83 16.14
CA GLU A 365 13.81 11.76 17.27
C GLU A 365 15.21 11.88 17.86
N ILE A 366 15.84 10.77 18.22
CA ILE A 366 17.19 10.73 18.84
C ILE A 366 18.24 11.31 17.89
N LEU A 367 18.19 10.93 16.61
CA LEU A 367 19.21 11.32 15.64
C LEU A 367 18.99 12.72 15.04
N ASN A 368 17.79 13.31 15.08
CA ASN A 368 17.63 14.72 14.67
C ASN A 368 17.89 15.70 15.83
N HIS A 369 17.76 15.27 17.08
CA HIS A 369 18.01 16.09 18.27
C HIS A 369 19.36 15.70 18.91
N PHE A 370 20.46 15.91 18.15
CA PHE A 370 21.85 15.53 18.48
C PHE A 370 22.45 16.08 19.80
N GLY A 371 21.65 16.67 20.70
CA GLY A 371 22.12 17.27 21.94
C GLY A 371 22.64 16.28 22.99
N ASN A 372 22.37 14.98 22.86
CA ASN A 372 22.73 13.97 23.87
C ASN A 372 23.47 12.75 23.28
N ILE A 373 24.80 12.76 23.34
CA ILE A 373 25.67 11.67 22.86
C ILE A 373 25.36 10.32 23.54
N ASP A 374 24.89 10.34 24.79
CA ASP A 374 24.58 9.12 25.53
C ASP A 374 23.29 8.45 25.05
N GLU A 375 22.33 9.22 24.52
CA GLU A 375 21.13 8.67 23.85
C GLU A 375 21.50 7.98 22.53
N VAL A 376 22.40 8.58 21.74
CA VAL A 376 22.90 7.96 20.51
C VAL A 376 23.66 6.67 20.81
N ARG A 377 24.51 6.65 21.83
CA ARG A 377 25.20 5.42 22.28
C ARG A 377 24.21 4.35 22.74
N THR A 378 23.16 4.77 23.45
CA THR A 378 22.10 3.86 23.90
C THR A 378 21.30 3.31 22.72
N LEU A 379 20.99 4.15 21.72
CA LEU A 379 20.35 3.73 20.48
C LEU A 379 21.20 2.70 19.74
N ILE A 380 22.50 2.96 19.54
CA ILE A 380 23.43 2.03 18.89
C ILE A 380 23.48 0.68 19.63
N LYS A 381 23.51 0.70 20.96
CA LYS A 381 23.47 -0.53 21.77
C LYS A 381 22.15 -1.29 21.57
N LYS A 382 21.01 -0.59 21.54
CA LYS A 382 19.69 -1.21 21.32
C LYS A 382 19.51 -1.73 19.89
N CYS A 383 20.10 -1.09 18.89
CA CYS A 383 20.09 -1.59 17.50
C CYS A 383 20.78 -2.95 17.35
N ARG A 384 21.71 -3.32 18.25
CA ARG A 384 22.37 -4.64 18.21
C ARG A 384 21.47 -5.80 18.60
N THR A 385 20.33 -5.53 19.22
CA THR A 385 19.42 -6.57 19.75
C THR A 385 17.99 -6.40 19.27
N ASN A 386 17.69 -5.34 18.51
CA ASN A 386 16.39 -5.06 17.94
C ASN A 386 16.53 -4.73 16.45
N GLN A 387 16.17 -5.71 15.60
CA GLN A 387 16.28 -5.63 14.15
C GLN A 387 15.40 -4.53 13.54
N GLN A 388 14.23 -4.23 14.12
CA GLN A 388 13.35 -3.15 13.66
C GLN A 388 13.95 -1.78 13.95
N LEU A 389 14.61 -1.63 15.11
CA LEU A 389 15.34 -0.41 15.47
C LEU A 389 16.60 -0.20 14.62
N ALA A 390 17.34 -1.28 14.34
CA ALA A 390 18.45 -1.26 13.40
C ALA A 390 17.99 -0.85 12.00
N TYR A 391 16.87 -1.40 11.53
CA TYR A 391 16.26 -1.00 10.25
C TYR A 391 15.89 0.47 10.22
N GLY A 392 15.23 0.98 11.27
CA GLY A 392 14.93 2.41 11.42
C GLY A 392 16.18 3.28 11.35
N PHE A 393 17.27 2.86 12.03
CA PHE A 393 18.58 3.53 12.00
C PHE A 393 19.20 3.60 10.61
N TYR A 394 19.19 2.49 9.87
CA TYR A 394 19.68 2.44 8.50
C TYR A 394 18.84 3.31 7.55
N LEU A 395 17.51 3.24 7.66
CA LEU A 395 16.61 4.09 6.87
C LEU A 395 16.86 5.58 7.12
N TRP A 396 17.00 5.98 8.38
CA TRP A 396 17.28 7.36 8.75
C TRP A 396 18.61 7.82 8.15
N SER A 397 19.64 6.98 8.23
CA SER A 397 20.97 7.26 7.68
C SER A 397 20.93 7.41 6.16
N ILE A 398 20.26 6.49 5.44
CA ILE A 398 20.07 6.58 3.99
C ILE A 398 19.34 7.90 3.63
N GLN A 399 18.25 8.22 4.34
CA GLN A 399 17.48 9.44 4.11
C GLN A 399 18.31 10.70 4.40
N TYR A 400 19.11 10.70 5.46
CA TYR A 400 20.02 11.80 5.81
C TYR A 400 21.09 12.00 4.72
N TYR A 401 21.74 10.92 4.29
CA TYR A 401 22.75 10.96 3.22
C TYR A 401 22.17 11.40 1.87
N CYS A 402 20.99 10.89 1.49
CA CYS A 402 20.31 11.30 0.26
C CYS A 402 19.94 12.80 0.27
N ARG A 403 19.57 13.36 1.43
CA ARG A 403 19.30 14.80 1.57
C ARG A 403 20.57 15.64 1.39
N TYR A 404 21.71 15.19 1.94
CA TYR A 404 23.00 15.88 1.82
C TYR A 404 23.63 15.79 0.43
N LEU A 405 23.34 14.75 -0.35
CA LEU A 405 23.84 14.58 -1.72
C LEU A 405 23.05 15.39 -2.76
N THR A 406 21.98 16.09 -2.37
CA THR A 406 21.26 17.01 -3.25
C THR A 406 22.11 18.29 -3.46
N PRO A 407 22.31 18.79 -4.69
CA PRO A 407 23.59 19.39 -5.14
C PRO A 407 23.99 20.78 -4.62
N ASN A 408 23.38 21.33 -3.57
CA ASN A 408 23.47 22.77 -3.26
C ASN A 408 23.97 23.15 -1.86
N ILE A 409 24.69 22.29 -1.14
CA ILE A 409 25.24 22.66 0.18
C ILE A 409 26.75 22.44 0.20
N GLN A 410 27.50 23.54 0.39
CA GLN A 410 28.95 23.52 0.59
C GLN A 410 29.32 22.57 1.73
N GLN A 411 30.35 21.75 1.51
CA GLN A 411 30.86 20.80 2.49
C GLN A 411 31.18 21.53 3.81
N ASP A 412 30.57 21.06 4.91
CA ASP A 412 30.95 21.47 6.25
C ASP A 412 32.32 20.86 6.57
N GLN A 413 33.37 21.69 6.56
CA GLN A 413 34.76 21.27 6.77
C GLN A 413 35.04 20.72 8.18
N ARG A 414 34.03 20.64 9.06
CA ARG A 414 34.18 20.09 10.42
C ARG A 414 34.16 18.56 10.48
N PHE A 415 33.96 17.88 9.36
CA PHE A 415 33.86 16.41 9.28
C PHE A 415 34.96 15.72 8.45
N VAL A 416 36.06 16.41 8.16
CA VAL A 416 37.31 15.76 7.69
C VAL A 416 38.30 15.64 8.83
#